data_AF-A0A2M9P6A6-F1
#
_entry.id   AF-A0A2M9P6A6-F1
#
_cell.length_a   1.000
_cell.length_b   1.000
_cell.length_c   1.000
_cell.angle_alpha   90.00
_cell.angle_beta   90.00
_cell.angle_gamma   90.00
#
_symmetry.space_group_name_H-M   'P 1'
#
loop_
_entity.id
_entity.type
_entity.pdbx_description
1 polymer ?
#
loop_
_entity_poly.entity_id
_entity_poly.type
_entity_poly.pdbx_seq_one_letter_code
_entity_poly.pdbx_strand_id
1 'polypeptide(L)'
;MGQPKFRRGFKTEGHALARELREELHVAAHDPLCPWKLADHLAVPLRRLTEFAGQGNVAYLTTGPGREEFSATVCYDGYAAFVIYNNTHAPVRQASNIAHELAH
;
A
#
# COMPACT_ATOMS: atom_id res chain seq x y z
N MET A 1 34.69 -4.56 0.19
CA MET A 1 33.66 -3.50 0.19
C MET A 1 32.34 -4.14 -0.16
N GLY A 2 31.33 -4.05 0.71
CA GLY A 2 29.99 -4.58 0.42
C GLY A 2 29.34 -3.77 -0.69
N GLN A 3 28.64 -4.44 -1.60
CA GLN A 3 27.87 -3.72 -2.62
C GLN A 3 26.79 -2.86 -1.95
N PRO A 4 26.56 -1.62 -2.43
CA PRO A 4 25.50 -0.80 -1.88
C PRO A 4 24.14 -1.46 -2.12
N LYS A 5 23.32 -1.56 -1.07
CA LYS A 5 21.99 -2.18 -1.07
C LYS A 5 21.03 -1.55 -2.11
N PHE A 6 21.28 -0.30 -2.49
CA PHE A 6 20.47 0.44 -3.46
C PHE A 6 21.37 1.21 -4.43
N ARG A 7 20.87 1.44 -5.64
CA ARG A 7 21.56 2.30 -6.61
C ARG A 7 21.70 3.72 -6.08
N ARG A 8 22.78 4.41 -6.47
CA ARG A 8 22.91 5.85 -6.22
C ARG A 8 21.69 6.58 -6.80
N GLY A 9 21.12 7.51 -6.02
CA GLY A 9 19.95 8.28 -6.41
C GLY A 9 18.59 7.72 -5.97
N PHE A 10 18.50 6.44 -5.58
CA PHE A 10 17.22 5.78 -5.22
C PHE A 10 16.37 6.60 -4.22
N LYS A 11 16.98 7.07 -3.13
CA LYS A 11 16.27 7.88 -2.13
C LYS A 11 15.83 9.23 -2.69
N THR A 12 16.71 9.89 -3.46
CA THR A 12 16.42 11.21 -4.05
C THR A 12 15.23 11.13 -4.99
N GLU A 13 15.17 10.09 -5.82
CA GLU A 13 14.06 9.87 -6.76
C GLU A 13 12.77 9.52 -6.02
N GLY A 14 12.83 8.65 -5.01
CA GLY A 14 11.65 8.34 -4.19
C GLY A 14 11.10 9.59 -3.48
N HIS A 15 11.97 10.46 -2.98
CA HIS A 15 11.56 11.74 -2.41
C HIS A 15 11.01 12.71 -3.46
N ALA A 16 11.58 12.75 -4.67
CA ALA A 16 11.08 13.58 -5.75
C ALA A 16 9.67 13.14 -6.19
N LEU A 17 9.47 11.84 -6.42
CA LEU A 17 8.16 11.27 -6.75
C LEU A 17 7.13 11.55 -5.64
N ALA A 18 7.51 11.39 -4.37
CA ALA A 18 6.62 11.68 -3.26
C ALA A 18 6.24 13.17 -3.14
N ARG A 19 7.05 14.10 -3.68
CA ARG A 19 6.72 15.53 -3.74
C ARG A 19 5.78 15.81 -4.91
N GLU A 20 6.06 15.26 -6.08
CA GLU A 20 5.22 15.35 -7.28
C GLU A 20 3.80 14.85 -6.98
N LEU A 21 3.65 13.64 -6.41
CA LEU A 21 2.35 13.10 -6.03
C LEU A 21 1.60 13.96 -5.00
N ARG A 22 2.31 14.63 -4.08
CA ARG A 22 1.69 15.58 -3.15
C ARG A 22 1.19 16.82 -3.88
N GLU A 23 1.99 17.36 -4.79
CA GLU A 23 1.63 18.52 -5.61
C GLU A 23 0.38 18.22 -6.46
N GLU A 24 0.35 17.05 -7.11
CA GLU A 24 -0.79 16.56 -7.89
C GLU A 24 -2.07 16.41 -7.06
N LEU A 25 -1.94 15.93 -5.82
CA LEU A 25 -3.06 15.77 -4.88
C LEU A 25 -3.39 17.04 -4.06
N HIS A 26 -2.72 18.17 -4.36
CA HIS A 26 -2.84 19.42 -3.62
C HIS A 26 -2.62 19.27 -2.09
N VAL A 27 -1.66 18.43 -1.71
CA VAL A 27 -1.20 18.21 -0.33
C VAL A 27 0.08 19.02 -0.10
N ALA A 28 0.18 19.72 1.04
CA ALA A 28 1.40 20.45 1.36
C ALA A 28 2.60 19.50 1.46
N ALA A 29 3.79 19.96 1.08
CA ALA A 29 4.98 19.10 1.02
C ALA A 29 5.35 18.42 2.36
N HIS A 30 4.94 18.99 3.48
CA HIS A 30 5.17 18.48 4.84
C HIS A 30 3.97 17.70 5.41
N ASP A 31 2.83 17.71 4.74
CA ASP A 31 1.63 17.03 5.20
C ASP A 31 1.67 15.53 4.85
N PRO A 32 0.98 14.70 5.65
CA PRO A 32 0.86 13.27 5.38
C PRO A 32 0.15 13.04 4.04
N LEU A 33 0.74 12.19 3.20
CA LEU A 33 0.12 11.75 1.96
C LEU A 33 -0.87 10.62 2.27
N CYS A 34 -2.16 10.87 2.08
CA CYS A 34 -3.21 9.89 2.35
C CYS A 34 -3.16 8.74 1.32
N PRO A 35 -2.90 7.49 1.73
CA PRO A 35 -2.71 6.38 0.78
C PRO A 35 -3.98 5.98 0.05
N TRP A 36 -5.17 6.19 0.63
CA TRP A 36 -6.44 5.96 -0.07
C TRP A 36 -6.67 6.96 -1.19
N LYS A 37 -6.35 8.25 -0.96
CA LYS A 37 -6.43 9.28 -1.99
C LYS A 37 -5.38 9.04 -3.09
N LEU A 38 -4.19 8.60 -2.69
CA LEU A 38 -3.14 8.25 -3.65
C LEU A 38 -3.55 7.06 -4.52
N ALA A 39 -4.10 5.99 -3.94
CA ALA A 39 -4.59 4.84 -4.70
C ALA A 39 -5.65 5.24 -5.74
N ASP A 40 -6.60 6.09 -5.33
CA ASP A 40 -7.65 6.62 -6.22
C ASP A 40 -7.05 7.43 -7.38
N HIS A 41 -6.12 8.34 -7.07
CA HIS A 41 -5.42 9.16 -8.07
C HIS A 41 -4.59 8.33 -9.06
N LEU A 42 -3.93 7.27 -8.59
CA LEU A 42 -3.19 6.33 -9.43
C LEU A 42 -4.09 5.32 -10.16
N ALA A 43 -5.41 5.40 -9.97
CA ALA A 43 -6.39 4.44 -10.47
C ALA A 43 -6.07 2.97 -10.08
N VAL A 44 -5.51 2.77 -8.89
CA VAL A 44 -5.22 1.44 -8.31
C VAL A 44 -6.37 1.05 -7.37
N PRO A 45 -7.22 0.08 -7.72
CA PRO A 45 -8.33 -0.33 -6.87
C PRO A 45 -7.85 -0.92 -5.55
N LEU A 46 -8.47 -0.51 -4.45
CA LEU A 46 -8.26 -1.10 -3.13
C LEU A 46 -9.42 -2.04 -2.80
N ARG A 47 -9.11 -3.30 -2.49
CA ARG A 47 -10.06 -4.33 -2.08
C ARG A 47 -9.84 -4.69 -0.62
N ARG A 48 -10.89 -4.61 0.18
CA ARG A 48 -10.84 -5.01 1.58
C ARG A 48 -10.79 -6.53 1.67
N LEU A 49 -9.91 -7.10 2.49
CA LEU A 49 -9.85 -8.54 2.71
C LEU A 49 -11.21 -9.12 3.15
N THR A 50 -11.98 -8.37 3.94
CA THR A 50 -13.32 -8.77 4.38
C THR A 50 -14.36 -8.86 3.25
N GLU A 51 -14.11 -8.31 2.07
CA GLU A 51 -14.98 -8.51 0.88
C GLU A 51 -14.95 -9.97 0.38
N PHE A 52 -13.95 -10.75 0.79
CA PHE A 52 -13.79 -12.16 0.45
C PHE A 52 -14.26 -13.10 1.57
N ALA A 53 -15.06 -12.60 2.51
CA ALA A 53 -15.58 -13.41 3.61
C ALA A 53 -16.28 -14.68 3.11
N GLY A 54 -16.05 -15.80 3.81
CA GLY A 54 -16.56 -17.12 3.41
C GLY A 54 -15.73 -17.85 2.36
N GLN A 55 -14.63 -17.26 1.88
CA GLN A 55 -13.72 -17.88 0.91
C GLN A 55 -12.36 -18.18 1.55
N GLY A 56 -11.77 -19.32 1.17
CA GLY A 56 -10.43 -19.72 1.58
C GLY A 56 -10.20 -19.58 3.09
N ASN A 57 -9.07 -18.97 3.45
CA ASN A 57 -8.65 -18.76 4.83
C ASN A 57 -8.97 -17.34 5.35
N VAL A 58 -9.89 -16.60 4.74
CA VAL A 58 -10.16 -15.19 5.10
C VAL A 58 -10.58 -15.05 6.57
N ALA A 59 -11.35 -15.99 7.12
CA ALA A 59 -11.72 -15.98 8.54
C ALA A 59 -10.48 -16.05 9.46
N TYR A 60 -9.50 -16.87 9.12
CA TYR A 60 -8.23 -16.97 9.85
C TYR A 60 -7.37 -15.70 9.68
N LEU A 61 -7.32 -15.12 8.48
CA LEU A 61 -6.54 -13.90 8.22
C LEU A 61 -7.18 -12.62 8.77
N THR A 62 -8.43 -12.69 9.23
CA THR A 62 -9.15 -11.56 9.83
C THR A 62 -9.31 -11.69 11.34
N THR A 63 -8.96 -12.83 11.94
CA THR A 63 -9.13 -13.11 13.37
C THR A 63 -7.92 -13.82 13.98
N GLY A 64 -7.75 -13.71 15.30
CA GLY A 64 -6.71 -14.46 16.02
C GLY A 64 -5.28 -14.21 15.51
N PRO A 65 -4.37 -15.22 15.59
CA PRO A 65 -2.97 -15.09 15.17
C PRO A 65 -2.78 -14.78 13.68
N GLY A 66 -3.63 -15.36 12.81
CA GLY A 66 -3.52 -15.19 11.35
C GLY A 66 -3.71 -13.76 10.87
N ARG A 67 -4.39 -12.93 11.66
CA ARG A 67 -4.48 -11.48 11.43
C ARG A 67 -3.11 -10.83 11.30
N GLU A 68 -2.12 -11.26 12.08
CA GLU A 68 -0.79 -10.65 12.07
C GLU A 68 0.09 -11.12 10.90
N GLU A 69 -0.27 -12.24 10.27
CA GLU A 69 0.49 -12.88 9.19
C GLU A 69 0.23 -12.26 7.82
N PHE A 70 -0.94 -11.63 7.62
CA PHE A 70 -1.29 -10.99 6.35
C PHE A 70 -1.76 -9.55 6.54
N SER A 71 -1.08 -8.63 5.87
CA SER A 71 -1.27 -7.18 6.01
C SER A 71 -1.86 -6.53 4.78
N ALA A 72 -1.22 -6.68 3.63
CA ALA A 72 -1.71 -6.30 2.31
C ALA A 72 -0.87 -7.01 1.24
N THR A 73 -1.33 -6.97 -0.02
CA THR A 73 -0.56 -7.41 -1.17
C THR A 73 -1.07 -6.72 -2.43
N VAL A 74 -0.16 -6.32 -3.31
CA VAL A 74 -0.47 -6.00 -4.71
C VAL A 74 -0.71 -7.27 -5.51
N CYS A 75 -1.75 -7.27 -6.33
CA CYS A 75 -2.15 -8.34 -7.24
C CYS A 75 -2.29 -7.80 -8.66
N TYR A 76 -2.09 -8.67 -9.64
CA TYR A 76 -2.15 -8.35 -11.05
C TYR A 76 -3.14 -9.25 -11.78
N ASP A 77 -4.02 -8.66 -12.59
CA ASP A 77 -4.88 -9.34 -13.56
C ASP A 77 -4.53 -8.80 -14.96
N GLY A 78 -3.64 -9.53 -15.65
CA GLY A 78 -3.00 -9.03 -16.86
C GLY A 78 -2.17 -7.76 -16.59
N TYR A 79 -2.60 -6.64 -17.17
CA TYR A 79 -1.97 -5.32 -16.97
C TYR A 79 -2.62 -4.49 -15.87
N ALA A 80 -3.74 -4.95 -15.29
CA ALA A 80 -4.42 -4.25 -14.21
C ALA A 80 -3.78 -4.62 -12.86
N ALA A 81 -3.39 -3.62 -12.09
CA ALA A 81 -2.92 -3.79 -10.71
C ALA A 81 -4.03 -3.41 -9.72
N PHE A 82 -4.13 -4.13 -8.61
CA PHE A 82 -5.00 -3.79 -7.49
C PHE A 82 -4.38 -4.24 -6.17
N VAL A 83 -4.79 -3.64 -5.06
CA VAL A 83 -4.27 -3.98 -3.73
C VAL A 83 -5.36 -4.64 -2.91
N ILE A 84 -5.07 -5.80 -2.33
CA ILE A 84 -5.89 -6.39 -1.25
C ILE A 84 -5.24 -5.99 0.07
N TYR A 85 -6.00 -5.41 0.99
CA TYR A 85 -5.50 -5.04 2.32
C TYR A 85 -6.38 -5.55 3.45
N ASN A 86 -5.75 -5.94 4.57
CA ASN A 86 -6.46 -6.40 5.75
C ASN A 86 -7.06 -5.23 6.51
N ASN A 87 -8.33 -4.93 6.21
CA ASN A 87 -9.08 -3.83 6.79
C ASN A 87 -9.49 -4.06 8.26
N THR A 88 -9.06 -5.16 8.90
CA THR A 88 -9.21 -5.39 10.34
C THR A 88 -8.05 -4.83 11.17
N HIS A 89 -6.96 -4.41 10.53
CA HIS A 89 -5.85 -3.72 11.20
C HIS A 89 -6.25 -2.34 11.71
N ALA A 90 -5.48 -1.77 12.63
CA ALA A 90 -5.67 -0.38 13.03
C ALA A 90 -5.47 0.56 11.80
N PRO A 91 -6.20 1.68 11.69
CA PRO A 91 -6.14 2.56 10.52
C PRO A 91 -4.72 3.01 10.15
N VAL A 92 -3.86 3.28 11.14
CA VAL A 92 -2.45 3.66 10.92
C VAL A 92 -1.66 2.54 10.23
N ARG A 93 -1.89 1.28 10.64
CA ARG A 93 -1.25 0.13 9.99
C ARG A 93 -1.81 -0.10 8.59
N GLN A 94 -3.11 0.05 8.39
CA GLN A 94 -3.70 -0.01 7.05
C GLN A 94 -3.06 1.03 6.12
N ALA A 95 -2.90 2.28 6.59
CA ALA A 95 -2.27 3.35 5.83
C ALA A 95 -0.84 2.99 5.41
N SER A 96 -0.03 2.50 6.37
CA SER A 96 1.34 2.08 6.08
C SER A 96 1.41 0.90 5.11
N ASN A 97 0.51 -0.08 5.25
CA ASN A 97 0.47 -1.25 4.38
C ASN A 97 0.08 -0.87 2.96
N ILE A 98 -0.98 -0.07 2.78
CA ILE A 98 -1.41 0.39 1.44
C ILE A 98 -0.30 1.22 0.79
N ALA A 99 0.32 2.15 1.52
CA ALA A 99 1.44 2.93 1.00
C ALA A 99 2.64 2.07 0.59
N HIS A 100 2.92 0.98 1.33
CA HIS A 100 3.94 0.02 0.95
C HIS A 100 3.60 -0.68 -0.37
N GLU A 101 2.37 -1.17 -0.52
CA GLU A 101 1.94 -1.85 -1.74
C GLU A 101 1.86 -0.93 -2.96
N LEU A 102 1.47 0.34 -2.79
CA LEU A 102 1.49 1.33 -3.88
C LEU A 102 2.92 1.70 -4.34
N ALA A 103 3.94 1.39 -3.55
CA ALA A 103 5.33 1.67 -3.89
C ALA A 103 6.03 0.51 -4.61
N HIS A 104 5.42 -0.68 -4.65
CA HIS A 104 5.86 -1.81 -5.49
C HIS A 104 5.47 -1.56 -6.94
#